data_AF-A0A2X3EYB2-F1
#
_entry.id   AF-A0A2X3EYB2-F1
#
_cell.length_a   1.000
_cell.length_b   1.000
_cell.length_c   1.000
_cell.angle_alpha   90.00
_cell.angle_beta   90.00
_cell.angle_gamma   90.00
#
_symmetry.space_group_name_H-M   'P 1'
#
loop_
_entity.id
_entity.type
_entity.pdbx_description
1 polymer ?
#
loop_
_entity_poly.entity_id
_entity_poly.type
_entity_poly.pdbx_seq_one_letter_code
_entity_poly.pdbx_strand_id
1 'polypeptide(L)'
;MARVRDTARAAGWEEAQLHSEAFQPPAPTAASAADGTFTITLTSTGERWPVPGDKTIAQVLQEHGVAVPLSCEMGICGACLTPVREGTVDHRDTVQSEAEKQAAEQHIALCCSRSLSANLVIDLAG
;
A
#
# COMPACT_ATOMS: atom_id res chain seq x y z
N MET A 1 -16.37 -12.96 3.22
CA MET A 1 -16.68 -12.98 1.77
C MET A 1 -16.35 -14.29 1.05
N ALA A 2 -15.27 -15.02 1.39
CA ALA A 2 -14.86 -16.25 0.69
C ALA A 2 -16.00 -17.25 0.40
N ARG A 3 -16.74 -17.67 1.44
CA ARG A 3 -17.85 -18.62 1.30
C ARG A 3 -18.94 -18.19 0.31
N VAL A 4 -19.26 -16.90 0.26
CA VAL A 4 -20.28 -16.35 -0.65
C VAL A 4 -19.78 -16.43 -2.10
N ARG A 5 -18.52 -16.04 -2.34
CA ARG A 5 -17.89 -16.13 -3.67
C ARG A 5 -17.79 -17.57 -4.15
N ASP A 6 -17.35 -18.50 -3.30
CA ASP A 6 -17.24 -19.92 -3.65
C ASP A 6 -18.59 -20.50 -4.05
N THR A 7 -19.65 -20.13 -3.31
CA THR A 7 -21.02 -20.58 -3.60
C THR A 7 -21.52 -20.03 -4.93
N ALA A 8 -21.25 -18.75 -5.23
CA ALA A 8 -21.68 -18.14 -6.49
C ALA A 8 -20.94 -18.71 -7.71
N ARG A 9 -19.61 -18.95 -7.58
CA ARG A 9 -18.83 -19.65 -8.61
C ARG A 9 -19.35 -21.06 -8.86
N ALA A 10 -19.65 -21.81 -7.80
CA ALA A 10 -20.25 -23.14 -7.91
C ALA A 10 -21.63 -23.12 -8.59
N ALA A 11 -22.34 -21.99 -8.51
CA ALA A 11 -23.61 -21.76 -9.21
C ALA A 11 -23.44 -21.24 -10.66
N GLY A 12 -22.21 -21.16 -11.18
CA GLY A 12 -21.91 -20.78 -12.56
C GLY A 12 -21.88 -19.27 -12.82
N TRP A 13 -21.71 -18.45 -11.78
CA TRP A 13 -21.57 -17.00 -11.96
C TRP A 13 -20.17 -16.67 -12.48
N GLU A 14 -20.11 -15.83 -13.51
CA GLU A 14 -18.87 -15.29 -14.06
C GLU A 14 -18.25 -14.26 -13.10
N GLU A 15 -16.92 -14.08 -13.13
CA GLU A 15 -16.27 -13.13 -12.21
C GLU A 15 -16.74 -11.69 -12.39
N ALA A 16 -17.10 -11.32 -13.62
CA ALA A 16 -17.64 -10.00 -13.92
C ALA A 16 -18.97 -9.71 -13.17
N GLN A 17 -19.64 -10.74 -12.65
CA GLN A 17 -20.90 -10.62 -11.89
C GLN A 17 -20.67 -10.57 -10.37
N LEU A 18 -19.44 -10.79 -9.90
CA LEU A 18 -19.09 -10.90 -8.49
C LEU A 18 -18.34 -9.67 -8.00
N HIS A 19 -19.09 -8.73 -7.41
CA HIS A 19 -18.53 -7.55 -6.77
C HIS A 19 -18.48 -7.73 -5.25
N SER A 20 -17.41 -7.24 -4.62
CA SER A 20 -17.33 -7.19 -3.17
C SER A 20 -16.42 -6.06 -2.72
N GLU A 21 -16.75 -5.46 -1.59
CA GLU A 21 -15.94 -4.46 -0.92
C GLU A 21 -15.57 -4.95 0.48
N ALA A 22 -14.34 -4.68 0.90
CA ALA A 22 -13.89 -4.96 2.25
C ALA A 22 -14.23 -3.76 3.16
N PHE A 23 -14.65 -4.03 4.40
CA PHE A 23 -14.89 -3.01 5.42
C PHE A 23 -13.94 -3.14 6.61
N GLN A 24 -12.96 -4.04 6.52
CA GLN A 24 -11.96 -4.29 7.53
C GLN A 24 -10.61 -4.50 6.85
N PRO A 25 -9.50 -4.08 7.49
CA PRO A 25 -8.16 -4.33 6.96
C PRO A 25 -7.89 -5.85 6.90
N PRO A 26 -6.94 -6.29 6.05
CA PRO A 26 -6.42 -7.64 6.15
C PRO A 26 -5.92 -7.92 7.56
N ALA A 27 -5.99 -9.19 7.98
CA ALA A 27 -5.35 -9.59 9.23
C ALA A 27 -3.87 -9.18 9.16
N PRO A 28 -3.30 -8.57 10.22
CA PRO A 28 -1.91 -8.17 10.22
C PRO A 28 -1.06 -9.40 9.91
N THR A 29 -0.26 -9.32 8.86
CA THR A 29 0.82 -10.28 8.63
C THR A 29 1.74 -10.17 9.84
N ALA A 30 2.08 -11.31 10.45
CA ALA A 30 2.93 -11.34 11.64
C ALA A 30 4.12 -10.40 11.38
N ALA A 31 4.29 -9.40 12.25
CA ALA A 31 5.33 -8.39 12.10
C ALA A 31 6.64 -9.10 11.79
N SER A 32 7.10 -8.99 10.54
CA SER A 32 8.43 -9.47 10.24
C SER A 32 9.38 -8.59 11.06
N ALA A 33 10.56 -9.09 11.37
CA ALA A 33 11.60 -8.27 12.01
C ALA A 33 11.99 -7.00 11.20
N ALA A 34 11.30 -6.70 10.09
CA ALA A 34 11.46 -5.57 9.18
C ALA A 34 10.54 -4.35 9.46
N ASP A 35 9.92 -4.21 10.64
CA ASP A 35 9.46 -2.89 11.09
C ASP A 35 10.65 -2.00 11.52
N GLY A 36 11.80 -2.14 10.86
CA GLY A 36 12.93 -1.25 10.98
C GLY A 36 12.65 0.08 10.29
N THR A 37 13.46 1.08 10.63
CA THR A 37 13.40 2.40 9.99
C THR A 37 13.93 2.32 8.55
N PHE A 38 13.22 2.92 7.61
CA PHE A 38 13.70 3.19 6.26
C PHE A 38 13.57 4.67 5.94
N THR A 39 14.17 5.13 4.84
CA THR A 39 14.03 6.51 4.37
C THR A 39 13.00 6.58 3.24
N ILE A 40 12.05 7.50 3.33
CA ILE A 40 11.19 7.87 2.20
C ILE A 40 11.80 9.11 1.52
N THR A 41 11.86 9.13 0.19
CA THR A 41 12.36 10.25 -0.61
C THR A 41 11.31 10.66 -1.66
N LEU A 42 11.04 11.95 -1.80
CA LEU A 42 10.20 12.47 -2.88
C LEU A 42 11.03 12.77 -4.12
N THR A 43 10.61 12.30 -5.30
CA THR A 43 11.25 12.68 -6.57
C THR A 43 11.11 14.16 -6.90
N SER A 44 9.99 14.76 -6.52
CA SER A 44 9.63 16.14 -6.86
C SER A 44 10.52 17.18 -6.19
N THR A 45 10.86 16.98 -4.91
CA THR A 45 11.63 17.93 -4.10
C THR A 45 13.03 17.42 -3.72
N GLY A 46 13.24 16.10 -3.74
CA GLY A 46 14.45 15.46 -3.22
C GLY A 46 14.51 15.39 -1.69
N GLU A 47 13.47 15.85 -0.99
CA GLU A 47 13.35 15.77 0.46
C GLU A 47 13.22 14.33 0.93
N ARG A 48 13.72 14.07 2.15
CA ARG A 48 13.83 12.73 2.69
C ARG A 48 13.56 12.71 4.18
N TRP A 49 12.82 11.70 4.62
CA TRP A 49 12.47 11.54 6.03
C TRP A 49 12.59 10.08 6.47
N PRO A 50 12.99 9.81 7.72
CA PRO A 50 12.95 8.47 8.28
C PRO A 50 11.50 8.07 8.59
N VAL A 51 11.13 6.86 8.18
CA VAL A 51 9.86 6.22 8.52
C VAL A 51 10.13 5.16 9.59
N PRO A 52 9.87 5.45 10.87
CA PRO A 52 10.12 4.50 11.95
C PRO A 52 9.14 3.32 11.89
N GLY A 53 9.39 2.28 12.70
CA GLY A 53 8.58 1.06 12.73
C GLY A 53 7.13 1.28 13.17
N ASP A 54 6.90 2.30 13.98
CA ASP A 54 5.62 2.64 14.59
C ASP A 54 4.81 3.68 13.80
N LYS A 55 5.33 4.17 12.66
CA LYS A 55 4.64 5.10 11.77
C LYS A 55 4.49 4.57 10.35
N THR A 56 3.44 5.03 9.69
CA THR A 56 3.20 4.84 8.27
C THR A 56 3.92 5.91 7.45
N ILE A 57 4.10 5.68 6.15
CA ILE A 57 4.67 6.70 5.25
C ILE A 57 3.75 7.93 5.22
N ALA A 58 2.43 7.71 5.16
CA ALA A 58 1.45 8.79 5.16
C ALA A 58 1.56 9.69 6.40
N GLN A 59 1.70 9.11 7.60
CA GLN A 59 1.87 9.88 8.84
C GLN A 59 3.13 10.76 8.79
N VAL A 60 4.26 10.19 8.35
CA VAL A 60 5.52 10.94 8.24
C VAL A 60 5.42 12.08 7.24
N LEU A 61 4.84 11.85 6.07
CA LEU A 61 4.66 12.88 5.04
C LEU A 61 3.75 14.02 5.54
N GLN A 62 2.63 13.69 6.21
CA GLN A 62 1.71 14.68 6.77
C GLN A 62 2.33 15.51 7.90
N GLU A 63 3.14 14.90 8.76
CA GLU A 63 3.91 15.62 9.80
C GLU A 63 4.87 16.66 9.22
N HIS A 64 5.32 16.44 7.98
CA HIS A 64 6.17 17.35 7.22
C HIS A 64 5.41 18.25 6.23
N GLY A 65 4.07 18.27 6.30
CA GLY A 65 3.23 19.18 5.52
C GLY A 65 2.98 18.72 4.07
N VAL A 66 3.35 17.50 3.71
CA VAL A 66 3.10 16.94 2.38
C VAL A 66 1.67 16.37 2.33
N ALA A 67 0.90 16.81 1.34
CA ALA A 67 -0.47 16.33 1.16
C ALA A 67 -0.48 14.87 0.65
N VAL A 68 -1.22 14.01 1.35
CA VAL A 68 -1.38 12.59 0.97
C VAL A 68 -2.86 12.32 0.69
N PRO A 69 -3.23 11.74 -0.47
CA PRO A 69 -4.61 11.40 -0.78
C PRO A 69 -5.08 10.19 0.05
N LEU A 70 -5.53 10.44 1.28
CA LEU A 70 -6.06 9.43 2.19
C LEU A 70 -7.58 9.30 2.11
N SER A 71 -8.08 8.11 2.46
CA SER A 71 -9.51 7.84 2.61
C SER A 71 -9.75 6.77 3.67
N CYS A 72 -9.48 5.48 3.39
CA CYS A 72 -9.76 4.40 4.33
C CYS A 72 -8.67 4.15 5.38
N GLU A 73 -7.42 4.50 5.08
CA GLU A 73 -6.22 4.21 5.90
C GLU A 73 -6.00 2.72 6.30
N MET A 74 -6.71 1.81 5.65
CA MET A 74 -6.71 0.37 5.96
C MET A 74 -6.09 -0.49 4.85
N GLY A 75 -5.54 0.11 3.80
CA GLY A 75 -4.95 -0.64 2.67
C GLY A 75 -5.97 -1.33 1.76
N ILE A 76 -7.23 -0.86 1.74
CA ILE A 76 -8.34 -1.52 1.01
C ILE A 76 -8.95 -0.69 -0.12
N CYS A 77 -8.80 0.65 -0.13
CA CYS A 77 -9.48 1.53 -1.09
C CYS A 77 -8.62 2.02 -2.27
N GLY A 78 -7.29 1.97 -2.17
CA GLY A 78 -6.39 2.43 -3.23
C GLY A 78 -6.18 3.95 -3.36
N ALA A 79 -6.87 4.79 -2.59
CA ALA A 79 -6.75 6.25 -2.70
C ALA A 79 -5.31 6.78 -2.54
N CYS A 80 -4.51 6.12 -1.72
CA CYS A 80 -3.13 6.52 -1.43
C CYS A 80 -2.06 5.78 -2.25
N LEU A 81 -2.45 5.09 -3.33
CA LEU A 81 -1.48 4.44 -4.22
C LEU A 81 -0.60 5.50 -4.89
N THR A 82 0.71 5.33 -4.73
CA THR A 82 1.72 6.28 -5.25
C THR A 82 2.77 5.51 -6.05
N PRO A 83 3.17 5.98 -7.24
CA PRO A 83 4.21 5.31 -8.02
C PRO A 83 5.55 5.29 -7.27
N VAL A 84 6.27 4.18 -7.40
CA VAL A 84 7.63 3.99 -6.86
C VAL A 84 8.64 4.15 -7.99
N ARG A 85 9.71 4.89 -7.72
CA ARG A 85 10.78 5.20 -8.68
C ARG A 85 12.09 4.49 -8.36
N GLU A 86 12.31 4.15 -7.09
CA GLU A 86 13.47 3.38 -6.64
C GLU A 86 13.14 2.64 -5.34
N GLY A 87 13.70 1.44 -5.18
CA GLY A 87 13.53 0.59 -4.00
C GLY A 87 12.47 -0.50 -4.19
N THR A 88 12.34 -1.38 -3.21
CA THR A 88 11.42 -2.52 -3.23
C THR A 88 10.37 -2.37 -2.14
N VAL A 89 9.10 -2.43 -2.52
CA VAL A 89 7.96 -2.25 -1.62
C VAL A 89 7.71 -3.52 -0.77
N ASP A 90 7.47 -3.33 0.52
CA ASP A 90 6.82 -4.33 1.39
C ASP A 90 5.30 -4.10 1.32
N HIS A 91 4.64 -4.81 0.40
CA HIS A 91 3.21 -4.64 0.13
C HIS A 91 2.34 -5.19 1.26
N ARG A 92 1.61 -4.31 1.94
CA ARG A 92 0.65 -4.68 3.02
C ARG A 92 -0.80 -4.36 2.67
N ASP A 93 -1.05 -3.85 1.46
CA ASP A 93 -2.38 -3.59 0.93
C ASP A 93 -3.03 -4.82 0.29
N THR A 94 -4.35 -4.76 0.11
CA THR A 94 -5.16 -5.78 -0.59
C THR A 94 -5.82 -5.25 -1.85
N VAL A 95 -5.59 -3.98 -2.18
CA VAL A 95 -6.20 -3.33 -3.35
C VAL A 95 -5.45 -3.67 -4.64
N GLN A 96 -4.13 -3.90 -4.56
CA GLN A 96 -3.34 -4.35 -5.70
C GLN A 96 -3.35 -5.88 -5.80
N SER A 97 -3.53 -6.39 -7.01
CA SER A 97 -3.32 -7.80 -7.37
C SER A 97 -1.84 -8.18 -7.29
N GLU A 98 -1.55 -9.48 -7.23
CA GLU A 98 -0.18 -9.97 -7.23
C GLU A 98 0.61 -9.55 -8.48
N ALA A 99 -0.07 -9.53 -9.64
CA ALA A 99 0.55 -9.08 -10.90
C ALA A 99 0.91 -7.58 -10.87
N GLU A 100 0.07 -6.73 -10.27
CA GLU A 100 0.37 -5.31 -10.09
C GLU A 100 1.52 -5.09 -9.10
N LYS A 101 1.56 -5.85 -8.00
CA LYS A 101 2.65 -5.79 -7.01
C LYS A 101 4.01 -6.20 -7.58
N GLN A 102 4.01 -7.15 -8.52
CA GLN A 102 5.20 -7.66 -9.19
C GLN A 102 5.53 -6.93 -10.51
N ALA A 103 4.75 -5.93 -10.91
CA ALA A 103 5.01 -5.17 -12.11
C ALA A 103 6.33 -4.39 -12.02
N ALA A 104 6.94 -4.12 -13.17
CA ALA A 104 8.15 -3.29 -13.24
C ALA A 104 7.90 -1.86 -12.69
N GLU A 105 6.69 -1.34 -12.90
CA GLU A 105 6.22 -0.08 -12.34
C GLU A 105 5.40 -0.34 -11.07
N GLN A 106 6.10 -0.40 -9.93
CA GLN A 106 5.46 -0.65 -8.64
C GLN A 106 4.71 0.59 -8.13
N HIS A 107 3.61 0.34 -7.41
CA HIS A 107 2.92 1.35 -6.62
C HIS A 107 2.90 0.95 -5.14
N ILE A 108 2.94 1.95 -4.27
CA ILE A 108 2.88 1.75 -2.81
C ILE A 108 1.63 2.40 -2.23
N ALA A 109 0.95 1.67 -1.35
CA ALA A 109 -0.12 2.21 -0.51
C ALA A 109 0.48 2.87 0.74
N LEU A 110 0.55 4.21 0.75
CA LEU A 110 1.24 4.99 1.78
C LEU A 110 0.70 4.80 3.21
N CYS A 111 -0.56 4.37 3.35
CA CYS A 111 -1.20 4.19 4.65
C CYS A 111 -0.82 2.90 5.40
N CYS A 112 -0.24 1.90 4.73
CA CYS A 112 -0.01 0.59 5.35
C CYS A 112 1.27 -0.11 4.88
N SER A 113 1.68 0.07 3.62
CA SER A 113 2.84 -0.60 3.06
C SER A 113 4.16 0.02 3.55
N ARG A 114 5.23 -0.76 3.54
CA ARG A 114 6.58 -0.34 3.97
C ARG A 114 7.59 -0.56 2.85
N SER A 115 8.89 -0.53 3.17
CA SER A 115 9.99 -0.76 2.25
C SER A 115 10.83 -1.96 2.71
N LEU A 116 11.20 -2.82 1.77
CA LEU A 116 12.25 -3.84 1.95
C LEU A 116 13.66 -3.25 1.70
N SER A 117 13.73 -2.08 1.08
CA SER A 117 14.97 -1.33 0.84
C SER A 117 15.19 -0.26 1.93
N ALA A 118 16.46 0.11 2.17
CA ALA A 118 16.80 1.16 3.13
C ALA A 118 16.30 2.57 2.72
N ASN A 119 16.16 2.80 1.42
CA ASN A 119 15.57 4.01 0.85
C ASN A 119 14.49 3.61 -0.17
N LEU A 120 13.35 4.29 -0.12
CA LEU A 120 12.26 4.16 -1.07
C LEU A 120 11.99 5.54 -1.69
N VAL A 121 12.03 5.63 -3.01
CA VAL A 121 11.79 6.88 -3.74
C VAL A 121 10.41 6.81 -4.39
N ILE A 122 9.55 7.80 -4.10
CA ILE A 122 8.16 7.84 -4.58
C ILE A 122 7.89 9.10 -5.40
N ASP A 123 6.94 8.97 -6.32
CA ASP A 123 6.47 10.06 -7.17
C ASP A 123 5.19 10.69 -6.61
N LEU A 124 5.38 11.64 -5.69
CA LEU A 124 4.30 12.42 -5.10
C LEU A 124 4.60 13.90 -5.30
N ALA A 125 3.61 14.64 -5.80
CA ALA A 125 3.67 16.09 -5.86
C ALA A 125 3.61 16.64 -4.42
N GLY A 126 4.58 17.48 -4.06
CA GLY A 126 4.55 18.26 -2.82
C GLY A 126 3.49 19.35 -2.85
#